data_AF-A0A1H8IFC7-F1
#
_entry.id   AF-A0A1H8IFC7-F1
#
_cell.length_a   1.000
_cell.length_b   1.000
_cell.length_c   1.000
_cell.angle_alpha   90.00
_cell.angle_beta   90.00
_cell.angle_gamma   90.00
#
_symmetry.space_group_name_H-M   'P 1'
#
loop_
_entity.id
_entity.type
_entity.pdbx_description
1 polymer ?
#
loop_
_entity_poly.entity_id
_entity_poly.type
_entity_poly.pdbx_seq_one_letter_code
_entity_poly.pdbx_strand_id
1 'polypeptide(L)'
;MLTHPTHDRLLALGLTGIASALEEQRRSTVFDDLSFEERLGLLVDREAAERDAKKLASRLKFAALRQDASADLQGFGISTFAHPAALTAVSWRILPMALGSRGMRTC
;
A
#
# COMPACT_ATOMS: atom_id res chain seq x y z
N MET A 1 -23.71 -19.32 -5.94
CA MET A 1 -23.92 -17.88 -5.68
C MET A 1 -25.29 -17.71 -5.03
N LEU A 2 -25.32 -17.60 -3.71
CA LEU A 2 -26.50 -17.17 -2.96
C LEU A 2 -26.27 -15.71 -2.61
N THR A 3 -26.54 -14.82 -3.56
CA THR A 3 -26.65 -13.39 -3.31
C THR A 3 -27.73 -13.23 -2.26
N HIS A 4 -27.31 -13.09 -1.00
CA HIS A 4 -28.25 -12.87 0.07
C HIS A 4 -28.93 -11.53 -0.19
N PRO A 5 -30.27 -11.47 -0.19
CA PRO A 5 -30.99 -10.24 -0.49
C PRO A 5 -30.55 -9.08 0.41
N THR A 6 -30.09 -9.38 1.63
CA THR A 6 -29.52 -8.40 2.57
C THR A 6 -28.22 -7.80 2.08
N HIS A 7 -27.29 -8.59 1.53
CA HIS A 7 -25.99 -8.11 1.05
C HIS A 7 -26.18 -7.16 -0.13
N ASP A 8 -27.00 -7.54 -1.10
CA ASP A 8 -27.30 -6.69 -2.27
C ASP A 8 -28.00 -5.39 -1.86
N ARG A 9 -28.87 -5.46 -0.85
CA ARG A 9 -29.55 -4.27 -0.32
C ARG A 9 -28.59 -3.32 0.41
N LEU A 10 -27.60 -3.86 1.13
CA LEU A 10 -26.55 -3.07 1.77
C LEU A 10 -25.69 -2.35 0.72
N LEU A 11 -25.33 -3.03 -0.36
CA LEU A 11 -24.62 -2.42 -1.49
C LEU A 11 -25.46 -1.32 -2.16
N ALA A 12 -26.76 -1.57 -2.38
CA ALA A 12 -27.66 -0.57 -2.97
C ALA A 12 -27.82 0.68 -2.10
N LEU A 13 -27.71 0.56 -0.77
CA LEU A 13 -27.70 1.66 0.18
C LEU A 13 -26.34 2.36 0.29
N GLY A 14 -25.31 1.86 -0.39
CA GLY A 14 -23.94 2.37 -0.33
C GLY A 14 -23.19 2.00 0.95
N LEU A 15 -23.70 1.06 1.73
CA LEU A 15 -23.09 0.53 2.96
C LEU A 15 -22.09 -0.58 2.64
N THR A 16 -21.07 -0.23 1.86
CA THR A 16 -20.12 -1.20 1.29
C THR A 16 -19.25 -1.89 2.35
N GLY A 17 -18.93 -1.20 3.44
CA GLY A 17 -18.13 -1.74 4.54
C GLY A 17 -18.91 -2.77 5.35
N ILE A 18 -20.17 -2.47 5.69
CA ILE A 18 -21.05 -3.44 6.36
C ILE A 18 -21.29 -4.65 5.46
N ALA A 19 -21.53 -4.45 4.16
CA ALA A 19 -21.73 -5.56 3.22
C ALA A 19 -20.54 -6.52 3.20
N SER A 20 -19.32 -5.97 3.10
CA SER A 20 -18.08 -6.76 3.11
C SER A 20 -17.87 -7.49 4.44
N ALA A 21 -18.05 -6.80 5.58
CA ALA A 21 -17.84 -7.40 6.89
C ALA A 21 -18.90 -8.48 7.19
N LEU A 22 -20.13 -8.30 6.71
CA LEU A 22 -21.18 -9.32 6.85
C LEU A 22 -20.81 -10.59 6.10
N GLU A 23 -20.26 -10.49 4.89
CA GLU A 23 -19.80 -11.65 4.14
C GLU A 23 -18.61 -12.35 4.83
N GLU A 24 -17.71 -11.59 5.45
CA GLU A 24 -16.59 -12.11 6.24
C GLU A 24 -17.06 -12.85 7.51
N GLN A 25 -18.02 -12.25 8.24
CA GLN A 25 -18.66 -12.88 9.40
C GLN A 25 -19.39 -14.18 9.02
N ARG A 26 -19.99 -14.24 7.82
CA ARG A 26 -20.67 -15.46 7.34
C ARG A 26 -19.71 -16.58 6.95
N ARG A 27 -18.50 -16.26 6.53
CA ARG A 27 -17.48 -17.25 6.15
C ARG A 27 -16.68 -17.75 7.34
N SER A 28 -16.68 -17.01 8.45
CA SER A 28 -15.82 -17.24 9.60
C SER A 28 -16.65 -17.54 10.83
N THR A 29 -16.41 -18.67 11.49
CA THR A 29 -17.07 -19.02 12.76
C THR A 29 -16.49 -18.30 13.97
N VAL A 30 -15.44 -17.49 13.78
CA VAL A 30 -14.75 -16.71 14.83
C VAL A 30 -15.69 -15.73 15.54
N PHE A 31 -16.78 -15.34 14.87
CA PHE A 31 -17.75 -14.40 15.39
C PHE A 31 -18.93 -15.07 16.13
N ASP A 32 -18.93 -16.40 16.26
CA ASP A 32 -20.03 -17.13 16.89
C ASP A 32 -20.06 -16.98 18.42
N ASP A 33 -18.89 -16.78 19.04
CA ASP A 33 -18.76 -16.55 20.49
C ASP A 33 -19.12 -15.11 20.91
N LEU A 34 -19.29 -14.20 19.94
CA LEU A 34 -19.64 -12.81 20.20
C LEU A 34 -21.15 -12.61 20.31
N SER A 35 -21.54 -11.73 21.23
CA SER A 35 -22.92 -11.27 21.31
C SER A 35 -23.36 -10.55 20.02
N PHE A 36 -24.67 -10.43 19.84
CA PHE A 36 -25.22 -9.71 18.68
C PHE A 36 -24.71 -8.26 18.60
N GLU A 37 -24.67 -7.55 19.74
CA GLU A 37 -24.20 -6.17 19.83
C GLU A 37 -22.72 -6.05 19.43
N GLU A 38 -21.87 -6.98 19.87
CA GLU A 38 -20.45 -7.00 19.50
C GLU A 38 -20.26 -7.25 18.00
N ARG A 39 -20.99 -8.21 17.43
CA ARG A 39 -20.95 -8.47 15.98
C ARG A 39 -21.42 -7.26 15.18
N LEU A 40 -22.51 -6.62 15.62
CA LEU A 40 -23.03 -5.43 14.98
C LEU A 40 -22.04 -4.27 15.08
N GLY A 41 -21.41 -4.10 16.24
CA GLY A 41 -20.34 -3.11 16.47
C GLY A 41 -19.22 -3.25 15.43
N LEU A 42 -18.71 -4.46 15.24
CA LEU A 42 -17.66 -4.74 14.25
C LEU A 42 -18.09 -4.42 12.82
N LEU A 43 -19.35 -4.68 12.45
CA LEU A 43 -19.89 -4.32 11.13
C LEU A 43 -19.90 -2.79 10.94
N VAL A 44 -20.37 -2.06 11.95
CA VAL A 44 -20.46 -0.59 11.93
C VAL A 44 -19.08 0.04 11.90
N ASP A 45 -18.14 -0.47 12.70
CA ASP A 45 -16.76 0.00 12.73
C ASP A 45 -16.08 -0.16 11.36
N ARG A 46 -16.34 -1.28 10.66
CA ARG A 46 -15.81 -1.48 9.30
C ARG A 46 -16.34 -0.44 8.33
N GLU A 47 -17.63 -0.10 8.40
CA GLU A 47 -18.23 0.94 7.55
C GLU A 47 -17.72 2.34 7.89
N ALA A 48 -17.57 2.66 9.17
CA ALA A 48 -16.97 3.92 9.60
C ALA A 48 -15.54 4.07 9.06
N ALA A 49 -14.72 3.04 9.22
CA ALA A 49 -13.36 2.99 8.69
C ALA A 49 -13.31 3.13 7.16
N GLU A 50 -14.20 2.46 6.42
CA GLU A 50 -14.32 2.62 4.96
C GLU A 50 -14.66 4.05 4.56
N ARG A 51 -15.60 4.69 5.25
CA ARG A 51 -15.99 6.08 4.97
C ARG A 51 -14.85 7.04 5.25
N ASP A 52 -14.13 6.85 6.33
CA ASP A 52 -13.02 7.73 6.69
C ASP A 52 -11.82 7.52 5.76
N ALA A 53 -11.53 6.28 5.36
CA ALA A 53 -10.55 5.99 4.32
C ALA A 53 -10.90 6.68 2.99
N LYS A 54 -12.16 6.63 2.55
CA LYS A 54 -12.63 7.34 1.33
C LYS A 54 -12.46 8.85 1.45
N LYS A 55 -12.81 9.45 2.60
CA LYS A 55 -12.62 10.89 2.86
C LYS A 55 -11.14 11.26 2.83
N LEU A 56 -10.29 10.49 3.50
CA LEU A 56 -8.85 10.71 3.55
C LEU A 56 -8.23 10.59 2.14
N ALA A 57 -8.57 9.54 1.40
CA ALA A 57 -8.11 9.34 0.03
C ALA A 57 -8.54 10.49 -0.89
N SER A 58 -9.77 11.00 -0.74
CA SER A 58 -10.23 12.18 -1.47
C SER A 58 -9.39 13.42 -1.14
N ARG A 59 -9.15 13.70 0.15
CA ARG A 59 -8.29 14.81 0.60
C ARG A 59 -6.86 14.69 0.06
N LEU A 60 -6.27 13.49 0.09
CA LEU A 60 -4.94 13.23 -0.46
C LEU A 60 -4.90 13.46 -1.97
N LYS A 61 -5.92 13.02 -2.72
CA LYS A 61 -6.01 13.30 -4.16
C LYS A 61 -6.06 14.80 -4.44
N PHE A 62 -6.87 15.56 -3.70
CA PHE A 62 -6.90 17.02 -3.86
C PHE A 62 -5.58 17.70 -3.47
N ALA A 63 -4.87 17.19 -2.47
CA ALA A 63 -3.56 17.70 -2.10
C ALA A 63 -2.50 17.40 -3.17
N ALA A 64 -2.49 16.18 -3.73
CA ALA A 64 -1.61 15.80 -4.83
C ALA A 64 -1.86 16.68 -6.08
N LEU A 65 -3.12 16.89 -6.46
CA LEU A 65 -3.49 17.78 -7.57
C LEU A 65 -3.02 19.23 -7.36
N ARG A 66 -2.99 19.72 -6.11
CA ARG A 66 -2.43 21.04 -5.78
C ARG A 66 -0.92 21.10 -5.91
N GLN A 67 -0.21 20.01 -5.56
CA GLN A 67 1.24 19.94 -5.71
C GLN A 67 1.64 19.91 -7.19
N ASP A 68 0.93 19.13 -8.01
CA ASP A 68 1.14 19.09 -9.45
C ASP A 68 0.85 20.46 -10.11
N ALA A 69 -0.24 21.13 -9.73
CA ALA A 69 -0.56 22.46 -10.24
C ALA A 69 0.42 23.56 -9.79
N SER A 70 1.16 23.35 -8.70
CA SER A 70 2.20 24.28 -8.23
C SER A 70 3.58 23.99 -8.84
N ALA A 71 3.79 22.82 -9.44
CA ALA A 71 5.06 22.45 -10.09
C ALA A 71 5.30 23.27 -11.38
N ASP A 72 4.25 23.72 -12.06
CA ASP A 72 4.35 24.55 -13.26
C ASP A 72 4.76 26.01 -13.00
N LEU A 73 4.73 26.47 -11.74
CA LEU A 73 5.18 27.83 -11.37
C LEU A 73 6.57 27.87 -10.70
N GLN A 74 7.25 26.73 -10.56
CA GLN A 74 8.66 26.67 -10.15
C GLN A 74 9.59 26.48 -11.35
N GLY A 75 9.21 27.04 -12.50
CA GLY A 75 10.07 27.19 -13.68
C GLY A 75 10.81 28.53 -13.72
N PHE A 76 11.33 29.06 -12.61
CA PHE A 76 12.28 30.19 -12.64
C PHE A 76 13.10 30.22 -11.35
N GLY A 77 14.18 29.43 -11.29
CA GLY A 77 15.08 29.45 -10.14
C GLY A 77 16.26 28.50 -10.27
N ILE A 78 17.41 29.06 -10.61
CA ILE A 78 18.78 28.58 -10.40
C ILE A 78 19.21 27.30 -11.14
N SER A 79 19.83 27.53 -12.30
CA SER A 79 20.84 26.63 -12.87
C SER A 79 21.92 26.34 -11.82
N THR A 80 21.79 25.21 -11.13
CA THR A 80 22.93 24.61 -10.42
C THR A 80 23.72 23.85 -11.48
N PHE A 81 24.69 24.54 -12.06
CA PHE A 81 25.74 23.94 -12.88
C PHE A 81 26.49 22.92 -12.02
N ALA A 82 26.17 21.63 -12.18
CA ALA A 82 26.86 20.52 -11.53
C ALA A 82 27.55 19.64 -12.57
N HIS A 83 28.72 20.11 -13.05
CA HIS A 83 29.96 19.39 -13.38
C HIS A 83 30.71 20.09 -14.52
N PRO A 84 32.05 20.13 -14.42
CA PRO A 84 32.79 19.17 -15.23
C PRO A 84 33.82 18.39 -14.42
N ALA A 85 33.96 17.14 -14.84
CA ALA A 85 35.01 16.21 -14.45
C ALA A 85 36.41 16.81 -14.62
N ALA A 86 37.30 16.57 -13.64
CA ALA A 86 38.66 16.06 -13.85
C ALA A 86 39.42 15.95 -12.52
N LEU A 87 40.29 14.92 -12.44
CA LEU A 87 41.39 14.71 -11.49
C LEU A 87 40.95 14.19 -10.09
N THR A 88 41.42 13.07 -9.53
CA THR A 88 42.59 12.21 -9.78
C THR A 88 42.39 10.89 -9.03
N ALA A 89 43.00 9.84 -9.58
CA ALA A 89 43.18 8.51 -9.02
C ALA A 89 43.48 8.44 -7.51
N VAL A 90 42.77 7.56 -6.80
CA VAL A 90 43.38 6.65 -5.82
C VAL A 90 42.66 5.30 -5.88
N SER A 91 43.52 4.28 -5.95
CA SER A 91 43.28 2.86 -6.14
C SER A 91 42.65 2.16 -4.93
N TRP A 92 42.22 0.92 -5.20
CA TRP A 92 41.98 -0.20 -4.28
C TRP A 92 40.61 -0.33 -3.62
N ARG A 93 39.69 -1.02 -4.32
CA ARG A 93 38.93 -2.06 -3.65
C ARG A 93 38.48 -3.20 -4.57
N ILE A 94 39.32 -4.24 -4.56
CA ILE A 94 38.91 -5.66 -4.53
C ILE A 94 38.31 -6.20 -5.84
N LEU A 95 39.21 -6.74 -6.67
CA LEU A 95 38.93 -7.86 -7.55
C LEU A 95 39.62 -9.10 -6.95
N PRO A 96 38.91 -10.23 -6.77
CA PRO A 96 39.58 -11.49 -7.01
C PRO A 96 38.76 -12.36 -7.97
N MET A 97 39.33 -12.50 -9.17
CA MET A 97 39.17 -13.64 -10.07
C MET A 97 40.44 -14.50 -9.89
N ALA A 98 40.30 -15.66 -9.25
CA ALA A 98 41.28 -16.75 -9.26
C ALA A 98 40.46 -18.05 -9.16
N LEU A 99 40.06 -18.63 -10.29
CA LEU A 99 40.80 -19.61 -11.10
C LEU A 99 41.22 -20.84 -10.28
N GLY A 100 40.65 -21.98 -10.69
CA GLY A 100 40.69 -23.24 -9.94
C GLY A 100 41.96 -24.07 -10.05
N SER A 101 41.98 -25.13 -9.24
CA SER A 101 42.88 -26.29 -9.27
C SER A 101 42.38 -27.21 -8.14
N ARG A 102 41.59 -28.26 -8.37
CA ARG A 102 41.87 -29.57 -9.01
C ARG A 102 43.02 -30.34 -8.32
N GLY A 103 42.66 -31.37 -7.56
CA GLY A 103 43.49 -32.44 -6.98
C GLY A 103 42.92 -32.83 -5.61
N MET A 104 42.25 -33.95 -5.34
CA MET A 104 42.27 -35.35 -5.82
C MET A 104 43.60 -36.07 -5.59
N ARG A 105 43.52 -37.15 -4.79
CA ARG A 105 44.52 -38.18 -4.38
C ARG A 105 45.08 -37.98 -2.95
N THR A 106 44.58 -38.73 -1.97
CA THR A 106 44.88 -40.14 -1.58
C THR A 106 46.24 -40.32 -0.92
N CYS A 107 46.19 -40.61 0.38
CA CYS A 107 46.92 -41.64 1.15
C CYS A 107 47.21 -41.12 2.56
#